data_AF-A0A7X1IZH7-F1
#
_entry.id   AF-A0A7X1IZH7-F1
#
_cell.length_a   1.000
_cell.length_b   1.000
_cell.length_c   1.000
_cell.angle_alpha   90.00
_cell.angle_beta   90.00
_cell.angle_gamma   90.00
#
_symmetry.space_group_name_H-M   'P 1'
#
loop_
_entity.id
_entity.type
_entity.pdbx_description
1 polymer ?
#
loop_
_entity_poly.entity_id
_entity_poly.type
_entity_poly.pdbx_seq_one_letter_code
_entity_poly.pdbx_strand_id
1 'polypeptide(L)'
;MSDASVLRLARTRPVLFAVLETLLTGACALVWFAFAGLLYLENRAHEPWDPTYPPARPFCLLAVTAAASLVLTWALRCLPSRALRRVVDRLILLRAGVVIAVCVGALVFAIVY
;
A
#
# COMPACT_ATOMS: atom_id res chain seq x y z
N MET A 1 -28.55 14.17 -22.03
CA MET A 1 -27.41 14.22 -21.08
C MET A 1 -26.27 14.93 -21.77
N SER A 2 -25.89 16.12 -21.31
CA SER A 2 -24.94 17.00 -22.00
C SER A 2 -23.49 16.53 -21.86
N ASP A 3 -22.68 16.65 -22.91
CA ASP A 3 -21.26 16.23 -22.98
C ASP A 3 -20.39 16.78 -21.83
N ALA A 4 -20.80 17.89 -21.23
CA ALA A 4 -20.15 18.49 -20.06
C ALA A 4 -20.21 17.62 -18.79
N SER A 5 -21.22 16.76 -18.63
CA SER A 5 -21.31 15.84 -17.48
C SER A 5 -20.37 14.64 -17.65
N VAL A 6 -20.24 14.12 -18.88
CA VAL A 6 -19.32 13.03 -19.23
C VAL A 6 -17.86 13.49 -19.09
N LEU A 7 -17.54 14.70 -19.55
CA LEU A 7 -16.20 15.31 -19.37
C LEU A 7 -15.85 15.57 -17.90
N ARG A 8 -16.82 15.99 -17.07
CA ARG A 8 -16.60 16.13 -15.62
C ARG A 8 -16.38 14.78 -14.95
N LEU A 9 -17.18 13.77 -15.30
CA LEU A 9 -17.05 12.41 -14.76
C LEU A 9 -15.70 11.77 -15.14
N ALA A 10 -15.25 11.99 -16.37
CA ALA A 10 -13.95 11.54 -16.86
C ALA A 10 -12.78 12.25 -16.14
N ARG A 11 -12.98 13.49 -15.67
CA ARG A 11 -11.99 14.26 -14.92
C ARG A 11 -11.97 13.91 -13.42
N THR A 12 -13.09 13.53 -12.81
CA THR A 12 -13.18 13.21 -11.37
C THR A 12 -12.84 11.76 -11.03
N ARG A 13 -13.16 10.78 -11.91
CA ARG A 13 -12.80 9.37 -11.72
C ARG A 13 -11.32 9.09 -11.42
N PRO A 14 -10.34 9.67 -12.15
CA PRO A 14 -8.93 9.41 -11.86
C PRO A 14 -8.50 9.99 -10.50
N VAL A 15 -9.12 11.09 -10.05
CA VAL A 15 -8.83 11.71 -8.75
C VAL A 15 -9.38 10.87 -7.60
N LEU A 16 -10.62 10.36 -7.73
CA LEU A 16 -11.22 9.51 -6.69
C LEU A 16 -10.46 8.20 -6.52
N PHE A 17 -10.10 7.55 -7.64
CA PHE A 17 -9.31 6.32 -7.62
C PHE A 17 -7.94 6.53 -6.98
N ALA A 18 -7.29 7.64 -7.34
CA ALA A 18 -6.02 8.06 -6.78
C ALA A 18 -6.06 8.28 -5.26
N VAL A 19 -7.18 8.77 -4.71
CA VAL A 19 -7.39 8.97 -3.27
C VAL A 19 -7.61 7.63 -2.57
N LEU A 20 -8.46 6.77 -3.13
CA LEU A 20 -8.73 5.44 -2.59
C LEU A 20 -7.47 4.58 -2.55
N GLU A 21 -6.64 4.61 -3.59
CA GLU A 21 -5.36 3.89 -3.61
C GLU A 21 -4.39 4.40 -2.54
N THR A 22 -4.29 5.72 -2.35
CA THR A 22 -3.45 6.28 -1.29
C THR A 22 -3.93 5.90 0.10
N LEU A 23 -5.25 5.91 0.34
CA LEU A 23 -5.83 5.50 1.62
C LEU A 23 -5.60 4.01 1.87
N LEU A 24 -5.87 3.16 0.88
CA LEU A 24 -5.68 1.71 1.00
C LEU A 24 -4.21 1.35 1.26
N THR A 25 -3.29 1.96 0.49
CA THR A 25 -1.87 1.65 0.63
C THR A 25 -1.28 2.24 1.92
N GLY A 26 -1.74 3.43 2.32
CA GLY A 26 -1.39 4.02 3.62
C GLY A 26 -1.89 3.16 4.79
N ALA A 27 -3.13 2.68 4.73
CA ALA A 27 -3.67 1.78 5.73
C ALA A 27 -2.89 0.46 5.80
N CYS A 28 -2.62 -0.21 4.66
CA CYS A 28 -1.84 -1.46 4.69
C CYS A 28 -0.39 -1.19 5.18
N ALA A 29 0.22 -0.05 4.86
CA ALA A 29 1.53 0.33 5.41
C ALA A 29 1.51 0.47 6.94
N LEU A 30 0.49 1.15 7.50
CA LEU A 30 0.33 1.29 8.96
C LEU A 30 0.09 -0.05 9.65
N VAL A 31 -0.73 -0.92 9.06
CA VAL A 31 -0.97 -2.27 9.55
C VAL A 31 0.35 -3.05 9.60
N TRP A 32 1.14 -3.01 8.52
CA TRP A 32 2.44 -3.67 8.50
C TRP A 32 3.42 -3.10 9.52
N PHE A 33 3.40 -1.79 9.75
CA PHE A 33 4.22 -1.15 10.76
C PHE A 33 3.82 -1.58 12.18
N ALA A 34 2.52 -1.69 12.44
CA ALA A 34 1.98 -2.18 13.71
C ALA A 34 2.36 -3.66 13.95
N PHE A 35 2.20 -4.53 12.95
CA PHE A 35 2.63 -5.93 13.03
C PHE A 35 4.14 -6.06 13.28
N ALA A 36 4.96 -5.30 12.55
CA ALA A 36 6.40 -5.28 12.76
C ALA A 36 6.76 -4.80 14.18
N GLY A 37 6.07 -3.79 14.71
CA GLY A 37 6.24 -3.30 16.07
C GLY A 37 5.88 -4.34 17.12
N LEU A 38 4.73 -4.99 16.98
CA LEU A 38 4.29 -6.06 17.88
C LEU A 38 5.26 -7.24 17.89
N LEU A 39 5.63 -7.76 16.71
CA LEU A 39 6.61 -8.85 16.61
C LEU A 39 7.99 -8.45 17.14
N TYR A 40 8.38 -7.17 17.01
CA TYR A 40 9.63 -6.70 17.58
C TYR A 40 9.58 -6.69 19.11
N LEU A 41 8.47 -6.26 19.71
CA LEU A 41 8.27 -6.26 21.16
C LEU A 41 8.18 -7.69 21.71
N GLU A 42 7.44 -8.58 21.04
CA GLU A 42 7.35 -9.99 21.42
C GLU A 42 8.71 -10.69 21.33
N ASN A 43 9.45 -10.52 20.23
CA ASN A 43 10.80 -11.10 20.10
C ASN A 43 11.79 -10.53 21.13
N ARG A 44 11.57 -9.31 21.64
CA ARG A 44 12.41 -8.70 22.71
C ARG A 44 12.05 -9.21 24.11
N ALA A 45 10.79 -9.57 24.32
CA ALA A 45 10.30 -10.16 25.56
C ALA A 45 10.40 -11.70 25.59
N HIS A 46 10.92 -12.29 24.51
CA HIS A 46 10.95 -13.73 24.29
C HIS A 46 11.78 -14.46 25.35
N GLU A 47 11.12 -15.39 26.06
CA GLU A 47 11.78 -16.30 27.00
C GLU A 47 12.16 -17.60 26.28
N PRO A 48 13.21 -18.31 26.73
CA PRO A 48 13.74 -19.47 25.99
C PRO A 48 12.79 -20.67 25.86
N TRP A 49 11.66 -20.68 26.58
CA TRP A 49 10.61 -21.70 26.47
C TRP A 49 9.44 -21.28 25.58
N ASP A 50 9.41 -20.03 25.10
CA ASP A 50 8.35 -19.56 24.22
C ASP A 50 8.52 -20.12 22.80
N PRO A 51 7.42 -20.29 22.05
CA PRO A 51 7.48 -20.68 20.65
C PRO A 51 8.18 -19.61 19.81
N THR A 52 9.03 -20.04 18.87
CA THR A 52 9.83 -19.11 18.05
C THR A 52 8.93 -18.26 17.15
N TYR A 53 8.87 -16.96 17.41
CA TYR A 53 8.11 -16.01 16.59
C TYR A 53 8.83 -15.69 15.28
N PRO A 54 8.08 -15.39 14.20
CA PRO A 54 8.68 -14.95 12.95
C PRO A 54 9.41 -13.60 13.14
N PRO A 55 10.48 -13.35 12.35
CA PRO A 55 11.23 -12.11 12.47
C PRO A 55 10.40 -10.90 12.04
N ALA A 56 10.52 -9.79 12.77
CA ALA A 56 9.81 -8.53 12.48
C ALA A 56 10.32 -7.79 11.22
N ARG A 57 11.58 -8.04 10.83
CA ARG A 57 12.28 -7.33 9.73
C ARG A 57 11.55 -7.33 8.37
N PRO A 58 11.05 -8.48 7.84
CA PRO A 58 10.31 -8.49 6.57
C PRO A 58 9.06 -7.59 6.58
N PHE A 59 8.31 -7.58 7.69
CA PHE A 59 7.12 -6.74 7.84
C PHE A 59 7.45 -5.25 7.87
N CYS A 60 8.55 -4.88 8.54
CA CYS A 60 9.05 -3.51 8.53
C CYS A 60 9.44 -3.05 7.12
N LEU A 61 10.11 -3.90 6.34
CA LEU A 61 10.48 -3.58 4.95
C LEU A 61 9.24 -3.40 4.06
N LEU A 62 8.21 -4.24 4.22
CA LEU A 62 6.93 -4.08 3.51
C LEU A 62 6.26 -2.74 3.86
N ALA A 63 6.26 -2.35 5.14
CA ALA A 63 5.71 -1.07 5.57
C ALA A 63 6.46 0.12 4.96
N VAL A 64 7.80 0.10 5.01
CA VAL A 64 8.66 1.18 4.47
C VAL A 64 8.53 1.29 2.96
N THR A 65 8.50 0.17 2.24
CA THR A 65 8.34 0.17 0.77
C THR A 65 6.94 0.66 0.36
N ALA A 66 5.90 0.29 1.10
CA ALA A 66 4.54 0.81 0.89
C ALA A 66 4.47 2.33 1.15
N ALA A 67 5.11 2.83 2.20
CA ALA A 67 5.18 4.26 2.49
C ALA A 67 6.00 5.04 1.45
N ALA A 68 7.19 4.55 1.08
CA ALA A 68 8.04 5.19 0.08
C ALA A 68 7.36 5.28 -1.30
N SER A 69 6.59 4.26 -1.67
CA SER A 69 5.86 4.27 -2.93
C SER A 69 4.70 5.28 -2.95
N LEU A 70 4.14 5.69 -1.80
CA LEU A 70 3.17 6.79 -1.72
C LEU A 70 3.85 8.12 -2.05
N VAL A 71 5.02 8.37 -1.45
CA VAL A 71 5.82 9.59 -1.68
C VAL A 71 6.20 9.70 -3.16
N LEU A 72 6.64 8.60 -3.76
CA LEU A 72 6.98 8.55 -5.18
C LEU A 72 5.76 8.85 -6.06
N THR A 73 4.60 8.28 -5.73
CA THR A 73 3.35 8.52 -6.47
C THR A 73 2.92 9.98 -6.38
N TRP A 74 3.09 10.60 -5.20
CA TRP A 74 2.79 12.01 -4.98
C TRP A 74 3.72 12.92 -5.79
N ALA A 75 5.03 12.66 -5.74
CA ALA A 75 6.03 13.39 -6.53
C ALA A 75 5.75 13.29 -8.04
N LEU A 76 5.37 12.10 -8.52
CA LEU A 76 5.03 11.87 -9.93
C LEU A 76 3.76 12.60 -10.39
N ARG A 77 2.80 12.84 -9.49
CA ARG A 77 1.58 13.61 -9.80
C ARG A 77 1.82 15.11 -9.92
N CYS A 78 2.87 15.63 -9.27
CA CYS A 78 3.27 17.03 -9.37
C CYS A 78 3.87 17.40 -10.74
N LEU A 79 4.27 16.42 -11.57
CA LEU A 79 4.84 16.69 -12.89
C LEU A 79 3.77 17.18 -13.90
N PRO A 80 4.07 18.24 -14.69
CA PRO A 80 3.13 18.82 -15.65
C PRO A 80 2.96 18.00 -16.96
N SER A 81 3.64 16.85 -17.11
CA SER A 81 3.61 16.04 -18.33
C SER A 81 2.38 15.13 -18.42
N ARG A 82 1.59 15.29 -19.49
CA ARG A 82 0.42 14.43 -19.78
C ARG A 82 0.78 12.99 -20.14
N ALA A 83 1.94 12.77 -20.78
CA ALA A 83 2.42 11.43 -21.13
C ALA A 83 2.83 10.65 -19.87
N LEU A 84 3.52 11.33 -18.95
CA LEU A 84 3.91 10.75 -17.67
C LEU A 84 2.69 10.36 -16.83
N ARG A 85 1.63 11.19 -16.82
CA ARG A 85 0.39 10.87 -16.08
C ARG A 85 -0.23 9.52 -16.46
N ARG A 86 -0.28 9.16 -17.75
CA ARG A 86 -0.83 7.85 -18.15
C ARG A 86 0.02 6.67 -17.65
N VAL A 87 1.35 6.85 -17.63
CA VAL A 87 2.27 5.83 -17.09
C VAL A 87 2.10 5.71 -15.58
N VAL A 88 1.95 6.84 -14.90
CA VAL A 88 1.68 6.91 -13.46
C VAL A 88 0.35 6.24 -13.11
N ASP A 89 -0.72 6.48 -13.87
CA ASP A 89 -2.01 5.82 -13.64
C ASP A 89 -1.92 4.29 -13.76
N ARG A 90 -1.15 3.77 -14.74
CA ARG A 90 -0.89 2.33 -14.87
C ARG A 90 -0.05 1.78 -13.71
N LEU A 91 0.96 2.54 -13.26
CA LEU A 91 1.78 2.19 -12.10
C LEU A 91 0.97 2.15 -10.81
N ILE A 92 0.06 3.10 -10.61
CA ILE A 92 -0.87 3.13 -9.47
C ILE A 92 -1.78 1.89 -9.49
N LEU A 93 -2.31 1.52 -10.66
CA LEU A 93 -3.12 0.30 -10.82
C LEU A 93 -2.34 -0.97 -10.50
N LEU A 94 -1.13 -1.10 -11.06
CA LEU A 94 -0.25 -2.25 -10.80
C LEU A 94 0.07 -2.33 -9.30
N ARG A 95 0.42 -1.20 -8.69
CA ARG A 95 0.74 -1.09 -7.27
C ARG A 95 -0.43 -1.46 -6.38
N ALA A 96 -1.63 -0.95 -6.65
CA ALA A 96 -2.84 -1.32 -5.92
C ALA A 96 -3.07 -2.84 -5.99
N GLY A 97 -2.88 -3.44 -7.16
CA GLY A 97 -2.93 -4.90 -7.33
C GLY A 97 -1.90 -5.64 -6.49
N VAL A 98 -0.64 -5.19 -6.48
CA VAL A 98 0.44 -5.77 -5.66
C VAL A 98 0.13 -5.64 -4.17
N VAL A 99 -0.34 -4.49 -3.71
CA VAL A 99 -0.72 -4.27 -2.30
C VAL A 99 -1.82 -5.26 -1.92
N ILE A 100 -2.88 -5.39 -2.72
CA ILE A 100 -3.95 -6.35 -2.47
C ILE A 100 -3.40 -7.78 -2.41
N ALA A 101 -2.57 -8.19 -3.38
CA ALA A 101 -1.99 -9.53 -3.40
C ALA A 101 -1.13 -9.82 -2.15
N VAL A 102 -0.35 -8.84 -1.69
CA VAL A 102 0.47 -8.96 -0.49
C VAL A 102 -0.39 -9.02 0.77
N CYS A 103 -1.39 -8.13 0.92
CA CYS A 103 -2.27 -8.15 2.11
C CYS A 103 -3.13 -9.45 2.13
N VAL A 104 -3.56 -9.99 0.97
CA VAL A 104 -4.25 -11.29 0.87
C VAL A 104 -3.31 -12.45 1.18
N GLY A 105 -2.10 -12.48 0.61
CA GLY A 105 -1.12 -13.54 0.89
C GLY A 105 -0.73 -13.59 2.36
N ALA A 106 -0.61 -12.43 3.00
CA ALA A 106 -0.40 -12.31 4.44
C ALA A 106 -1.54 -12.88 5.27
N LEU A 107 -2.79 -12.58 4.88
CA LEU A 107 -3.98 -13.09 5.56
C LEU A 107 -4.06 -14.61 5.43
N VAL A 108 -3.78 -15.17 4.26
CA VAL A 108 -3.71 -16.63 4.06
C VAL A 108 -2.63 -17.25 4.92
N PHE A 109 -1.43 -16.65 4.96
CA PHE A 109 -0.34 -17.14 5.80
C PHE A 109 -0.74 -17.20 7.28
N ALA A 110 -1.37 -16.14 7.80
CA ALA A 110 -1.82 -16.06 9.20
C ALA A 110 -3.01 -16.96 9.55
N ILE A 111 -3.77 -17.45 8.56
CA ILE A 111 -4.87 -18.41 8.79
C ILE A 111 -4.32 -19.84 8.78
N VAL A 112 -3.35 -20.11 7.90
CA VAL A 112 -2.81 -21.46 7.69
C VAL A 112 -1.76 -21.84 8.74
N TYR A 113 -1.03 -20.86 9.27
CA TYR A 113 -0.01 -21.01 10.31
C TYR A 113 -0.46 -20.32 11.59
#